data_AF-A0A1X6NB49-F1
#
_entry.id   AF-A0A1X6NB49-F1
#
_cell.length_a   1.000
_cell.length_b   1.000
_cell.length_c   1.000
_cell.angle_alpha   90.00
_cell.angle_beta   90.00
_cell.angle_gamma   90.00
#
_symmetry.space_group_name_H-M   'P 1'
#
loop_
_entity.id
_entity.type
_entity.pdbx_description
1 polymer ?
#
loop_
_entity_poly.entity_id
_entity_poly.type
_entity_poly.pdbx_seq_one_letter_code
_entity_poly.pdbx_strand_id
1 'polypeptide(L)'
;QTRIADMNRFAPEETSFKALFFGRHGQGYRAVINLFSLLSRHYSRISGDAEITWGPDPLLTSLGMDQAKQVRAACSAEIPHGIPVPQRCYSSPLDRALTTWRITLSEDDILGPRETRRVLVLEAREFIAHWEKHQDFRETYGEHTCDKRHPLSVIQHSFPPPTYEYEIGMSEEDVLYRSEERESEDHVIERAISVLDRTFDVVDDTFISMTGHGGIINGFLRGMGHGYYSLPTGGEFENRVHK
;
A
#
# COMPACT_ATOMS: atom_id res chain seq x y z
N GLN A 1 21.66 -11.68 -2.21
CA GLN A 1 20.89 -11.88 -0.96
C GLN A 1 21.76 -12.02 0.30
N THR A 2 23.05 -12.36 0.15
CA THR A 2 24.01 -12.57 1.26
C THR A 2 24.20 -11.39 2.20
N ARG A 3 24.21 -10.14 1.72
CA ARG A 3 24.59 -8.99 2.56
C ARG A 3 23.64 -8.68 3.72
N ILE A 4 22.32 -8.71 3.52
CA ILE A 4 21.37 -8.45 4.62
C ILE A 4 21.34 -9.63 5.59
N ALA A 5 21.43 -10.87 5.06
CA ALA A 5 21.54 -12.06 5.90
C ALA A 5 22.81 -12.01 6.77
N ASP A 6 23.94 -11.57 6.22
CA ASP A 6 25.18 -11.37 6.97
C ASP A 6 25.02 -10.26 8.02
N MET A 7 24.38 -9.14 7.66
CA MET A 7 24.09 -8.06 8.61
C MET A 7 23.23 -8.54 9.79
N ASN A 8 22.19 -9.33 9.54
CA ASN A 8 21.36 -9.93 10.59
C ASN A 8 22.12 -10.96 11.42
N ARG A 9 23.00 -11.75 10.80
CA ARG A 9 23.82 -12.76 11.50
C ARG A 9 24.80 -12.13 12.49
N PHE A 10 25.33 -10.95 12.18
CA PHE A 10 26.30 -10.23 13.02
C PHE A 10 25.69 -9.04 13.75
N ALA A 11 24.37 -8.87 13.71
CA ALA A 11 23.69 -7.81 14.43
C ALA A 11 23.80 -8.02 15.95
N PRO A 12 23.92 -6.94 16.74
CA PRO A 12 23.73 -7.00 18.18
C PRO A 12 22.34 -7.55 18.56
N GLU A 13 22.20 -7.95 19.82
CA GLU A 13 20.90 -8.27 20.39
C GLU A 13 19.93 -7.08 20.19
N GLU A 14 18.65 -7.38 19.94
CA GLU A 14 17.59 -6.39 19.64
C GLU A 14 17.78 -5.59 18.33
N THR A 15 18.79 -5.90 17.51
CA THR A 15 18.99 -5.25 16.20
C THR A 15 18.65 -6.20 15.06
N SER A 16 17.86 -5.74 14.10
CA SER A 16 17.63 -6.45 12.84
C SER A 16 17.59 -5.48 11.67
N PHE A 17 17.86 -6.02 10.48
CA PHE A 17 17.87 -5.32 9.21
C PHE A 17 16.84 -5.96 8.29
N LYS A 18 15.98 -5.11 7.74
CA LYS A 18 14.89 -5.50 6.84
C LYS A 18 14.99 -4.72 5.53
N ALA A 19 14.53 -5.34 4.45
CA ALA A 19 14.38 -4.70 3.15
C ALA A 19 12.90 -4.54 2.84
N LEU A 20 12.49 -3.31 2.58
CA LEU A 20 11.11 -2.94 2.30
C LEU A 20 10.94 -2.65 0.80
N PHE A 21 10.01 -3.36 0.16
CA PHE A 21 9.59 -3.13 -1.22
C PHE A 21 8.27 -2.37 -1.21
N PHE A 22 8.32 -1.07 -1.53
CA PHE A 22 7.12 -0.25 -1.63
C PHE A 22 6.50 -0.33 -3.03
N GLY A 23 5.25 -0.80 -3.12
CA GLY A 23 4.46 -0.82 -4.34
C GLY A 23 3.38 0.27 -4.30
N ARG A 24 3.52 1.34 -5.08
CA ARG A 24 2.41 2.29 -5.28
C ARG A 24 1.38 1.67 -6.23
N HIS A 25 0.10 1.74 -5.87
CA HIS A 25 -0.97 1.25 -6.73
C HIS A 25 -0.91 1.83 -8.16
N GLY A 26 -1.42 1.07 -9.13
CA GLY A 26 -1.59 1.53 -10.52
C GLY A 26 -2.59 2.69 -10.64
N GLN A 27 -2.68 3.28 -11.82
CA GLN A 27 -3.64 4.36 -12.09
C GLN A 27 -5.09 3.92 -11.75
N GLY A 28 -5.75 4.68 -10.87
CA GLY A 28 -7.18 4.51 -10.56
C GLY A 28 -8.05 5.53 -11.31
N TYR A 29 -9.36 5.31 -11.35
CA TYR A 29 -10.29 6.22 -12.03
C TYR A 29 -10.26 7.66 -11.49
N ARG A 30 -9.82 7.87 -10.24
CA ARG A 30 -9.51 9.21 -9.75
C ARG A 30 -8.52 9.95 -10.64
N ALA A 31 -7.44 9.30 -11.09
CA ALA A 31 -6.40 9.94 -11.89
C ALA A 31 -6.79 10.19 -13.35
N VAL A 32 -7.90 9.62 -13.82
CA VAL A 32 -8.44 9.84 -15.18
C VAL A 32 -9.11 11.21 -15.28
N ILE A 33 -9.63 11.71 -14.16
CA ILE A 33 -10.19 13.05 -14.10
C ILE A 33 -9.02 14.02 -14.15
N ASN A 34 -9.15 15.05 -14.98
CA ASN A 34 -8.09 16.05 -15.13
C ASN A 34 -7.65 16.58 -13.75
N LEU A 35 -6.34 16.64 -13.53
CA LEU A 35 -5.72 17.19 -12.33
C LEU A 35 -6.34 18.54 -11.93
N PHE A 36 -6.67 19.41 -12.90
CA PHE A 36 -7.36 20.68 -12.65
C PHE A 36 -8.74 20.51 -12.01
N SER A 37 -9.52 19.52 -12.45
CA SER A 37 -10.83 19.22 -11.86
C SER A 37 -10.68 18.62 -10.46
N LEU A 38 -9.73 17.71 -10.25
CA LEU A 38 -9.47 17.10 -8.93
C LEU A 38 -8.86 18.07 -7.91
N LEU A 39 -8.10 19.06 -8.37
CA LEU A 39 -7.62 20.17 -7.54
C LEU A 39 -8.77 21.09 -7.13
N SER A 40 -9.91 21.04 -7.82
CA SER A 40 -11.09 21.71 -7.32
C SER A 40 -11.64 20.97 -6.09
N ARG A 41 -11.86 21.74 -5.03
CA ARG A 41 -12.48 21.29 -3.77
C ARG A 41 -13.84 20.62 -3.98
N HIS A 42 -14.53 20.90 -5.09
CA HIS A 42 -15.82 20.30 -5.42
C HIS A 42 -15.66 18.85 -5.89
N TYR A 43 -14.89 18.60 -6.95
CA TYR A 43 -14.79 17.26 -7.55
C TYR A 43 -14.09 16.24 -6.64
N SER A 44 -13.21 16.70 -5.74
CA SER A 44 -12.58 15.80 -4.75
C SER A 44 -13.57 15.28 -3.70
N ARG A 45 -14.71 15.96 -3.51
CA ARG A 45 -15.73 15.66 -2.49
C ARG A 45 -16.97 14.93 -3.00
N ILE A 46 -17.03 14.66 -4.30
CA ILE A 46 -18.09 13.84 -4.91
C ILE A 46 -17.53 12.50 -5.38
N SER A 47 -18.40 11.53 -5.57
CA SER A 47 -18.04 10.14 -5.89
C SER A 47 -17.96 9.84 -7.38
N GLY A 48 -18.48 10.73 -8.22
CA GLY A 48 -18.65 10.46 -9.63
C GLY A 48 -19.49 11.51 -10.32
N ASP A 49 -19.64 11.34 -11.63
CA ASP A 49 -20.65 11.99 -12.45
C ASP A 49 -21.44 10.93 -13.24
N ALA A 50 -22.12 11.36 -14.31
CA ALA A 50 -22.91 10.46 -15.14
C ALA A 50 -22.07 9.45 -15.95
N GLU A 51 -20.77 9.68 -16.09
CA GLU A 51 -19.89 8.88 -16.94
C GLU A 51 -18.91 8.03 -16.13
N ILE A 52 -18.35 8.59 -15.04
CA ILE A 52 -17.25 7.96 -14.30
C ILE A 52 -17.53 7.99 -12.79
N THR A 53 -17.25 6.88 -12.11
CA THR A 53 -17.21 6.80 -10.65
C THR A 53 -15.75 6.79 -10.19
N TRP A 54 -15.37 7.73 -9.32
CA TRP A 54 -14.02 7.87 -8.77
C TRP A 54 -13.97 7.88 -7.23
N GLY A 55 -15.11 7.60 -6.60
CA GLY A 55 -15.22 7.40 -5.16
C GLY A 55 -16.55 6.72 -4.78
N PRO A 56 -16.68 6.16 -3.57
CA PRO A 56 -15.55 5.83 -2.70
C PRO A 56 -14.62 4.80 -3.34
N ASP A 57 -13.39 4.74 -2.85
CA ASP A 57 -12.37 3.74 -3.21
C ASP A 57 -12.31 3.34 -4.71
N PRO A 58 -11.87 4.25 -5.59
CA PRO A 58 -11.88 4.02 -7.03
C PRO A 58 -11.07 2.78 -7.43
N LEU A 59 -11.65 1.99 -8.33
CA LEU A 59 -10.98 0.87 -9.00
C LEU A 59 -9.80 1.33 -9.86
N LEU A 60 -8.92 0.39 -10.20
CA LEU A 60 -7.91 0.59 -11.24
C LEU A 60 -8.56 0.76 -12.62
N THR A 61 -7.93 1.59 -13.46
CA THR A 61 -8.22 1.65 -14.89
C THR A 61 -7.56 0.47 -15.60
N SER A 62 -7.87 0.27 -16.89
CA SER A 62 -7.12 -0.68 -17.73
C SER A 62 -5.62 -0.36 -17.73
N LEU A 63 -5.24 0.92 -17.83
CA LEU A 63 -3.86 1.37 -17.73
C LEU A 63 -3.25 1.03 -16.37
N GLY A 64 -3.97 1.25 -15.26
CA GLY A 64 -3.49 0.89 -13.92
C GLY A 64 -3.25 -0.61 -13.74
N MET A 65 -4.12 -1.44 -14.32
CA MET A 65 -3.92 -2.89 -14.35
C MET A 65 -2.70 -3.28 -15.19
N ASP A 66 -2.49 -2.62 -16.33
CA ASP A 66 -1.32 -2.89 -17.19
C ASP A 66 -0.01 -2.44 -16.56
N GLN A 67 -0.01 -1.32 -15.80
CA GLN A 67 1.15 -0.93 -14.98
C GLN A 67 1.48 -2.02 -13.95
N ALA A 68 0.49 -2.57 -13.25
CA ALA A 68 0.71 -3.65 -12.28
C ALA A 68 1.27 -4.93 -12.94
N LYS A 69 0.84 -5.25 -14.17
CA LYS A 69 1.40 -6.35 -14.98
C LYS A 69 2.83 -6.09 -15.43
N GLN A 70 3.19 -4.85 -15.75
CA GLN A 70 4.57 -4.49 -16.09
C GLN A 70 5.51 -4.70 -14.90
N VAL A 71 5.09 -4.30 -13.69
CA VAL A 71 5.86 -4.59 -12.47
C VAL A 71 5.98 -6.09 -12.24
N ARG A 72 4.91 -6.87 -12.44
CA ARG A 72 4.99 -8.34 -12.38
C ARG A 72 6.05 -8.89 -13.32
N ALA A 73 6.02 -8.47 -14.59
CA ALA A 73 6.96 -8.92 -15.59
C ALA A 73 8.41 -8.57 -15.22
N ALA A 74 8.64 -7.37 -14.69
CA ALA A 74 9.95 -6.95 -14.19
C ALA A 74 10.41 -7.80 -13.00
N CYS A 75 9.55 -8.03 -12.01
CA CYS A 75 9.86 -8.91 -10.87
C CYS A 75 10.23 -10.33 -11.36
N SER A 76 9.41 -10.93 -12.22
CA SER A 76 9.67 -12.26 -12.78
C SER A 76 10.99 -12.34 -13.56
N ALA A 77 11.38 -11.27 -14.27
CA ALA A 77 12.65 -11.20 -14.98
C ALA A 77 13.85 -11.08 -14.04
N GLU A 78 13.72 -10.36 -12.92
CA GLU A 78 14.82 -10.11 -11.98
C GLU A 78 15.02 -11.23 -10.93
N ILE A 79 14.00 -12.08 -10.68
CA ILE A 79 14.10 -13.21 -9.72
C ILE A 79 15.25 -14.18 -10.07
N PRO A 80 15.42 -14.63 -11.32
CA PRO A 80 16.58 -15.43 -11.73
C PRO A 80 17.93 -14.74 -11.51
N HIS A 81 17.94 -13.40 -11.44
CA HIS A 81 19.13 -12.58 -11.19
C HIS A 81 19.35 -12.27 -9.70
N GLY A 82 18.50 -12.80 -8.82
CA GLY A 82 18.72 -12.81 -7.38
C GLY A 82 18.02 -11.67 -6.62
N ILE A 83 17.06 -10.95 -7.24
CA ILE A 83 16.15 -10.11 -6.45
C ILE A 83 15.39 -11.02 -5.47
N PRO A 84 15.34 -10.69 -4.19
CA PRO A 84 14.65 -11.52 -3.21
C PRO A 84 13.14 -11.41 -3.37
N VAL A 85 12.47 -12.54 -3.17
CA VAL A 85 11.01 -12.62 -3.09
C VAL A 85 10.58 -12.20 -1.68
N PRO A 86 9.53 -11.37 -1.54
CA PRO A 86 9.00 -11.02 -0.23
C PRO A 86 8.56 -12.25 0.59
N GLN A 87 8.95 -12.28 1.86
CA GLN A 87 8.52 -13.28 2.85
C GLN A 87 7.21 -12.87 3.52
N ARG A 88 7.02 -11.56 3.67
CA ARG A 88 5.80 -10.94 4.21
C ARG A 88 5.25 -9.92 3.22
N CYS A 89 3.93 -9.90 3.05
CA CYS A 89 3.25 -8.88 2.28
C CYS A 89 2.23 -8.15 3.16
N TYR A 90 2.22 -6.83 3.07
CA TYR A 90 1.21 -5.95 3.62
C TYR A 90 0.52 -5.18 2.50
N SER A 91 -0.77 -4.90 2.66
CA SER A 91 -1.51 -4.02 1.75
C SER A 91 -2.41 -3.06 2.50
N SER A 92 -2.60 -1.89 1.89
CA SER A 92 -3.76 -1.03 2.15
C SER A 92 -5.07 -1.80 1.93
N PRO A 93 -6.14 -1.49 2.68
CA PRO A 93 -7.47 -2.06 2.47
C PRO A 93 -8.23 -1.48 1.27
N LEU A 94 -7.66 -0.48 0.58
CA LEU A 94 -8.30 0.15 -0.58
C LEU A 94 -8.15 -0.72 -1.83
N ASP A 95 -9.22 -0.91 -2.59
CA ASP A 95 -9.34 -1.85 -3.72
C ASP A 95 -8.19 -1.69 -4.71
N ARG A 96 -7.86 -0.47 -5.10
CA ARG A 96 -6.75 -0.17 -6.01
C ARG A 96 -5.41 -0.74 -5.56
N ALA A 97 -5.12 -0.76 -4.26
CA ALA A 97 -3.91 -1.35 -3.72
C ALA A 97 -4.00 -2.88 -3.68
N LEU A 98 -5.13 -3.44 -3.23
CA LEU A 98 -5.38 -4.88 -3.18
C LEU A 98 -5.33 -5.51 -4.59
N THR A 99 -5.98 -4.89 -5.56
CA THR A 99 -5.95 -5.28 -6.97
C THR A 99 -4.54 -5.15 -7.54
N THR A 100 -3.78 -4.11 -7.20
CA THR A 100 -2.37 -3.99 -7.63
C THR A 100 -1.54 -5.14 -7.07
N TRP A 101 -1.64 -5.42 -5.76
CA TRP A 101 -0.90 -6.53 -5.14
C TRP A 101 -1.28 -7.88 -5.77
N ARG A 102 -2.58 -8.11 -6.02
CA ARG A 102 -3.08 -9.32 -6.70
C ARG A 102 -2.37 -9.54 -8.01
N ILE A 103 -2.40 -8.52 -8.87
CA ILE A 103 -1.83 -8.57 -10.20
C ILE A 103 -0.32 -8.71 -10.12
N THR A 104 0.36 -7.95 -9.26
CA THR A 104 1.83 -7.90 -9.24
C THR A 104 2.47 -9.15 -8.64
N LEU A 105 1.94 -9.67 -7.52
CA LEU A 105 2.62 -10.70 -6.72
C LEU A 105 1.84 -12.01 -6.57
N SER A 106 0.52 -12.00 -6.82
CA SER A 106 -0.33 -13.14 -6.49
C SER A 106 -0.88 -13.92 -7.68
N GLU A 107 -0.82 -13.43 -8.91
CA GLU A 107 -1.32 -14.17 -10.08
C GLU A 107 -0.30 -15.22 -10.59
N ASP A 108 0.99 -14.87 -10.58
CA ASP A 108 2.09 -15.78 -10.96
C ASP A 108 2.71 -16.45 -9.72
N ASP A 109 3.64 -17.38 -9.94
CA ASP A 109 4.36 -18.12 -8.89
C ASP A 109 5.47 -17.31 -8.19
N ILE A 110 5.43 -15.96 -8.28
CA ILE A 110 6.41 -15.06 -7.64
C ILE A 110 6.52 -15.36 -6.15
N LEU A 111 5.39 -15.43 -5.44
CA LEU A 111 5.33 -15.75 -4.00
C LEU A 111 5.26 -17.27 -3.72
N GLY A 112 5.60 -18.11 -4.70
CA GLY A 112 5.45 -19.55 -4.61
C GLY A 112 4.01 -20.03 -4.89
N PRO A 113 3.66 -21.25 -4.45
CA PRO A 113 2.36 -21.86 -4.73
C PRO A 113 1.18 -21.01 -4.26
N ARG A 114 0.06 -21.07 -4.98
CA ARG A 114 -1.13 -20.25 -4.68
C ARG A 114 -1.62 -20.42 -3.25
N GLU A 115 -1.49 -21.62 -2.70
CA GLU A 115 -1.93 -22.01 -1.37
C GLU A 115 -1.15 -21.34 -0.25
N THR A 116 0.07 -20.85 -0.53
CA THR A 116 0.95 -20.19 0.45
C THR A 116 0.96 -18.67 0.31
N ARG A 117 0.39 -18.11 -0.76
CA ARG A 117 0.34 -16.65 -0.99
C ARG A 117 -0.54 -16.00 0.06
N ARG A 118 0.04 -15.07 0.82
CA ARG A 118 -0.66 -14.31 1.85
C ARG A 118 -0.30 -12.84 1.74
N VAL A 119 -1.29 -11.99 1.96
CA VAL A 119 -1.13 -10.57 2.25
C VAL A 119 -1.96 -10.21 3.46
N LEU A 120 -1.37 -9.47 4.39
CA LEU A 120 -2.10 -8.91 5.50
C LEU A 120 -2.61 -7.52 5.12
N VAL A 121 -3.93 -7.38 5.11
CA VAL A 121 -4.65 -6.12 4.89
C VAL A 121 -4.70 -5.37 6.22
N LEU A 122 -4.02 -4.24 6.27
CA LEU A 122 -3.74 -3.52 7.51
C LEU A 122 -4.56 -2.24 7.66
N GLU A 123 -5.42 -2.26 8.67
CA GLU A 123 -6.16 -1.10 9.21
C GLU A 123 -6.29 -1.25 10.73
N ALA A 124 -5.15 -1.36 11.44
CA ALA A 124 -5.17 -1.56 12.88
C ALA A 124 -5.36 -0.24 13.63
N ARG A 125 -6.16 -0.31 14.69
CA ARG A 125 -6.38 0.77 15.65
C ARG A 125 -6.13 0.22 17.05
N GLU A 126 -5.10 0.73 17.71
CA GLU A 126 -4.79 0.37 19.09
C GLU A 126 -5.10 1.55 20.01
N PHE A 127 -5.95 1.33 21.01
CA PHE A 127 -6.17 2.31 22.06
C PHE A 127 -5.13 2.10 23.16
N ILE A 128 -4.12 2.97 23.22
CA ILE A 128 -3.08 2.97 24.25
C ILE A 128 -3.40 4.08 25.24
N ALA A 129 -3.95 3.70 26.39
CA ALA A 129 -4.44 4.61 27.42
C ALA A 129 -5.47 5.63 26.87
N HIS A 130 -5.07 6.90 26.68
CA HIS A 130 -5.93 8.00 26.20
C HIS A 130 -5.63 8.40 24.75
N TRP A 131 -4.78 7.64 24.05
CA TRP A 131 -4.36 7.93 22.68
C TRP A 131 -4.67 6.75 21.76
N GLU A 132 -5.03 7.06 20.52
CA GLU A 132 -5.30 6.08 19.48
C GLU A 132 -4.09 5.98 18.56
N LYS A 133 -3.41 4.83 18.55
CA LYS A 133 -2.28 4.54 17.66
C LYS A 133 -2.82 3.86 16.40
N HIS A 134 -2.56 4.48 15.25
CA HIS A 134 -2.95 3.94 13.95
C HIS A 134 -1.78 3.17 13.33
N GLN A 135 -2.04 1.96 12.85
CA GLN A 135 -1.05 1.14 12.13
C GLN A 135 -1.69 0.64 10.84
N ASP A 136 -1.90 1.56 9.90
CA ASP A 136 -2.58 1.27 8.65
C ASP A 136 -1.81 1.77 7.41
N PHE A 137 -2.07 1.12 6.28
CA PHE A 137 -1.44 1.40 4.99
C PHE A 137 -2.29 2.27 4.06
N ARG A 138 -3.34 2.94 4.56
CA ARG A 138 -4.25 3.73 3.72
C ARG A 138 -3.55 4.95 3.14
N GLU A 139 -4.09 5.49 2.04
CA GLU A 139 -3.70 6.83 1.58
C GLU A 139 -3.99 7.87 2.69
N THR A 140 -3.44 9.09 2.57
CA THR A 140 -3.90 10.21 3.39
C THR A 140 -5.43 10.29 3.34
N TYR A 141 -6.09 10.09 4.48
CA TYR A 141 -7.55 9.95 4.51
C TYR A 141 -8.29 11.24 4.85
N GLY A 142 -9.61 11.19 4.65
CA GLY A 142 -10.53 12.30 4.88
C GLY A 142 -10.56 13.33 3.76
N GLU A 143 -11.54 14.23 3.80
CA GLU A 143 -11.93 15.23 2.78
C GLU A 143 -12.26 14.67 1.38
N HIS A 144 -11.42 13.82 0.80
CA HIS A 144 -11.56 13.31 -0.56
C HIS A 144 -12.26 11.95 -0.58
N THR A 145 -13.34 11.83 -1.35
CA THR A 145 -14.18 10.62 -1.40
C THR A 145 -13.42 9.36 -1.80
N CYS A 146 -12.39 9.49 -2.63
CA CYS A 146 -11.52 8.39 -3.05
C CYS A 146 -10.73 7.73 -1.91
N ASP A 147 -10.62 8.40 -0.77
CA ASP A 147 -9.89 7.91 0.41
C ASP A 147 -10.84 7.21 1.39
N LYS A 148 -12.15 7.23 1.12
CA LYS A 148 -13.16 6.44 1.82
C LYS A 148 -13.12 4.99 1.34
N ARG A 149 -12.97 4.06 2.27
CA ARG A 149 -12.94 2.61 2.09
C ARG A 149 -14.36 2.05 1.98
N HIS A 150 -14.54 0.99 1.20
CA HIS A 150 -15.78 0.21 1.19
C HIS A 150 -16.00 -0.56 2.50
N PRO A 151 -17.24 -0.97 2.85
CA PRO A 151 -17.46 -1.83 4.00
C PRO A 151 -16.61 -3.10 3.96
N LEU A 152 -16.18 -3.60 5.11
CA LEU A 152 -15.25 -4.74 5.20
C LEU A 152 -15.82 -5.97 4.50
N SER A 153 -17.12 -6.24 4.65
CA SER A 153 -17.81 -7.33 3.95
C SER A 153 -17.70 -7.24 2.43
N VAL A 154 -17.75 -6.03 1.86
CA VAL A 154 -17.60 -5.79 0.41
C VAL A 154 -16.16 -6.08 -0.03
N ILE A 155 -15.18 -5.68 0.77
CA ILE A 155 -13.76 -5.94 0.48
C ILE A 155 -13.48 -7.43 0.57
N GLN A 156 -13.95 -8.10 1.63
CA GLN A 156 -13.77 -9.54 1.82
C GLN A 156 -14.45 -10.38 0.72
N HIS A 157 -15.57 -9.91 0.18
CA HIS A 157 -16.20 -10.55 -0.97
C HIS A 157 -15.30 -10.48 -2.23
N SER A 158 -14.69 -9.33 -2.51
CA SER A 158 -13.80 -9.14 -3.66
C SER A 158 -12.39 -9.75 -3.47
N PHE A 159 -11.93 -9.81 -2.22
CA PHE A 159 -10.59 -10.25 -1.83
C PHE A 159 -10.69 -11.25 -0.65
N PRO A 160 -11.11 -12.49 -0.91
CA PRO A 160 -11.42 -13.43 0.17
C PRO A 160 -10.18 -14.05 0.82
N PRO A 161 -10.29 -14.46 2.09
CA PRO A 161 -9.32 -15.39 2.70
C PRO A 161 -9.28 -16.73 1.96
N PRO A 162 -8.20 -17.52 2.07
CA PRO A 162 -7.04 -17.28 2.94
C PRO A 162 -5.97 -16.38 2.32
N THR A 163 -6.06 -16.02 1.04
CA THR A 163 -5.02 -15.21 0.39
C THR A 163 -4.94 -13.80 0.99
N TYR A 164 -6.08 -13.20 1.30
CA TYR A 164 -6.18 -11.91 1.97
C TYR A 164 -6.55 -12.16 3.43
N GLU A 165 -5.59 -11.91 4.30
CA GLU A 165 -5.78 -11.92 5.75
C GLU A 165 -6.12 -10.50 6.17
N TYR A 166 -7.06 -10.34 7.10
CA TYR A 166 -7.51 -9.04 7.56
C TYR A 166 -7.11 -8.84 9.01
N GLU A 167 -6.70 -7.62 9.34
CA GLU A 167 -6.36 -7.27 10.71
C GLU A 167 -7.52 -7.59 11.67
N ILE A 168 -7.17 -8.11 12.85
CA ILE A 168 -8.18 -8.42 13.87
C ILE A 168 -8.78 -7.10 14.36
N GLY A 169 -10.11 -7.02 14.35
CA GLY A 169 -10.81 -5.83 14.83
C GLY A 169 -10.98 -4.72 13.79
N MET A 170 -10.68 -4.97 12.50
CA MET A 170 -11.11 -4.08 11.42
C MET A 170 -12.63 -3.84 11.50
N SER A 171 -13.03 -2.56 11.44
CA SER A 171 -14.44 -2.19 11.49
C SER A 171 -15.14 -2.49 10.16
N GLU A 172 -16.43 -2.86 10.22
CA GLU A 172 -17.25 -3.03 9.02
C GLU A 172 -17.28 -1.72 8.22
N GLU A 173 -17.76 -0.65 8.85
CA GLU A 173 -17.79 0.68 8.25
C GLU A 173 -16.43 1.39 8.31
N ASP A 174 -16.22 2.36 7.42
CA ASP A 174 -15.03 3.20 7.41
C ASP A 174 -15.13 4.32 8.47
N VAL A 175 -14.63 4.02 9.66
CA VAL A 175 -14.63 4.93 10.82
C VAL A 175 -13.49 5.97 10.80
N LEU A 176 -12.51 5.80 9.91
CA LEU A 176 -11.36 6.69 9.77
C LEU A 176 -11.63 7.86 8.83
N TYR A 177 -12.49 7.64 7.82
CA TYR A 177 -12.85 8.68 6.87
C TYR A 177 -13.77 9.75 7.49
N ARG A 178 -13.33 11.01 7.42
CA ARG A 178 -14.11 12.19 7.79
C ARG A 178 -14.17 13.16 6.62
N SER A 179 -15.37 13.55 6.18
CA SER A 179 -15.55 14.42 5.01
C SER A 179 -15.10 15.87 5.23
N GLU A 180 -14.99 16.31 6.49
CA GLU A 180 -14.65 17.69 6.84
C GLU A 180 -13.20 17.86 7.32
N GLU A 181 -12.49 16.76 7.56
CA GLU A 181 -11.13 16.77 8.09
C GLU A 181 -10.21 16.06 7.12
N ARG A 182 -9.06 16.68 6.81
CA ARG A 182 -7.97 16.06 6.06
C ARG A 182 -6.91 15.64 7.05
N GLU A 183 -6.45 14.40 6.94
CA GLU A 183 -5.32 13.91 7.71
C GLU A 183 -4.06 14.78 7.46
N SER A 184 -3.35 15.13 8.55
CA SER A 184 -2.12 15.92 8.47
C SER A 184 -0.93 15.08 7.99
N GLU A 185 0.07 15.73 7.39
CA GLU A 185 1.31 15.02 7.00
C GLU A 185 2.03 14.40 8.20
N ASP A 186 2.03 15.08 9.36
CA ASP A 186 2.64 14.58 10.58
C ASP A 186 1.97 13.29 11.07
N HIS A 187 0.63 13.22 11.00
CA HIS A 187 -0.11 12.02 11.36
C HIS A 187 0.17 10.85 10.41
N VAL A 188 0.29 11.12 9.10
CA VAL A 188 0.71 10.10 8.11
C VAL A 188 2.09 9.53 8.44
N ILE A 189 3.03 10.39 8.84
CA ILE A 189 4.38 9.96 9.26
C ILE A 189 4.31 9.13 10.55
N GLU A 190 3.54 9.57 11.54
CA GLU A 190 3.35 8.87 12.82
C GLU A 190 2.81 7.45 12.61
N ARG A 191 1.75 7.28 11.81
CA ARG A 191 1.22 5.93 11.53
C ARG A 191 2.14 5.10 10.64
N ALA A 192 2.93 5.72 9.76
CA ALA A 192 3.96 5.01 9.00
C ALA A 192 5.04 4.43 9.92
N ILE A 193 5.55 5.23 10.87
CA ILE A 193 6.51 4.76 11.89
C ILE A 193 5.90 3.64 12.72
N SER A 194 4.64 3.80 13.13
CA SER A 194 3.91 2.79 13.89
C SER A 194 3.81 1.44 13.16
N VAL A 195 3.66 1.46 11.83
CA VAL A 195 3.70 0.25 11.00
C VAL A 195 5.12 -0.32 10.87
N LEU A 196 6.15 0.54 10.84
CA LEU A 196 7.54 0.07 10.90
C LEU A 196 7.79 -0.66 12.22
N ASP A 197 7.42 -0.09 13.38
CA ASP A 197 7.55 -0.72 14.69
C ASP A 197 7.00 -2.16 14.66
N ARG A 198 5.75 -2.31 14.19
CA ARG A 198 5.11 -3.61 14.06
C ARG A 198 5.82 -4.56 13.10
N THR A 199 6.40 -4.03 12.02
CA THR A 199 7.18 -4.82 11.07
C THR A 199 8.47 -5.34 11.72
N PHE A 200 9.05 -4.58 12.65
CA PHE A 200 10.22 -4.95 13.44
C PHE A 200 9.93 -5.93 14.59
N ASP A 201 8.70 -5.97 15.09
CA ASP A 201 8.26 -6.98 16.07
C ASP A 201 8.23 -8.41 15.50
N VAL A 202 8.16 -8.58 14.17
CA VAL A 202 8.19 -9.89 13.51
C VAL A 202 9.64 -10.25 13.14
N VAL A 203 10.29 -11.05 13.98
CA VAL A 203 11.76 -11.26 13.91
C VAL A 203 12.23 -11.97 12.63
N ASP A 204 11.47 -12.95 12.11
CA ASP A 204 11.97 -13.87 11.08
C ASP A 204 11.90 -13.32 9.63
N ASP A 205 11.08 -12.29 9.39
CA ASP A 205 10.86 -11.76 8.04
C ASP A 205 11.87 -10.67 7.69
N THR A 206 12.71 -10.89 6.67
CA THR A 206 13.72 -9.93 6.20
C THR A 206 13.23 -9.11 5.00
N PHE A 207 12.56 -9.74 4.04
CA PHE A 207 12.09 -9.11 2.81
C PHE A 207 10.59 -8.89 2.88
N ILE A 208 10.16 -7.63 2.92
CA ILE A 208 8.76 -7.27 3.15
C ILE A 208 8.25 -6.44 1.98
N SER A 209 7.13 -6.84 1.39
CA SER A 209 6.39 -6.04 0.42
C SER A 209 5.30 -5.23 1.10
N MET A 210 5.15 -3.98 0.69
CA MET A 210 4.16 -3.04 1.21
C MET A 210 3.46 -2.36 0.04
N THR A 211 2.24 -2.79 -0.28
CA THR A 211 1.46 -2.21 -1.39
C THR A 211 0.47 -1.17 -0.87
N GLY A 212 0.56 0.05 -1.38
CA GLY A 212 -0.24 1.15 -0.88
C GLY A 212 -0.23 2.36 -1.80
N HIS A 213 -0.05 3.55 -1.21
CA HIS A 213 -0.33 4.82 -1.86
C HIS A 213 0.81 5.83 -1.72
N GLY A 214 0.75 6.90 -2.50
CA GLY A 214 1.84 7.87 -2.57
C GLY A 214 2.08 8.61 -1.26
N GLY A 215 1.01 9.00 -0.55
CA GLY A 215 1.12 9.71 0.73
C GLY A 215 1.74 8.84 1.82
N ILE A 216 1.20 7.64 2.05
CA ILE A 216 1.73 6.74 3.09
C ILE A 216 3.16 6.26 2.80
N ILE A 217 3.51 5.98 1.54
CA ILE A 217 4.89 5.63 1.19
C ILE A 217 5.83 6.81 1.48
N ASN A 218 5.42 8.05 1.20
CA ASN A 218 6.19 9.22 1.61
C ASN A 218 6.21 9.42 3.14
N GLY A 219 5.18 8.99 3.86
CA GLY A 219 5.17 8.89 5.32
C GLY A 219 6.30 7.99 5.83
N PHE A 220 6.45 6.79 5.26
CA PHE A 220 7.56 5.87 5.58
C PHE A 220 8.92 6.50 5.27
N LEU A 221 9.08 7.06 4.06
CA LEU A 221 10.34 7.67 3.65
C LEU A 221 10.76 8.78 4.62
N ARG A 222 9.84 9.70 4.94
CA ARG A 222 10.11 10.79 5.89
C ARG A 222 10.37 10.28 7.31
N GLY A 223 9.60 9.29 7.78
CA GLY A 223 9.80 8.67 9.09
C GLY A 223 11.18 8.01 9.24
N MET A 224 11.73 7.46 8.15
CA MET A 224 13.09 6.92 8.08
C MET A 224 14.18 7.99 7.82
N GLY A 225 13.81 9.27 7.74
CA GLY A 225 14.74 10.38 7.49
C GLY A 225 15.09 10.61 6.02
N HIS A 226 14.36 10.01 5.07
CA HIS A 226 14.50 10.27 3.64
C HIS A 226 13.66 11.47 3.18
N GLY A 227 14.06 12.08 2.06
CA GLY A 227 13.31 13.15 1.42
C GLY A 227 12.03 12.67 0.73
N TYR A 228 11.21 13.62 0.30
CA TYR A 228 10.03 13.33 -0.53
C TYR A 228 10.45 12.72 -1.87
N TYR A 229 9.76 11.66 -2.27
CA TYR A 229 9.96 11.03 -3.56
C TYR A 229 8.62 10.92 -4.30
N SER A 230 8.58 11.51 -5.51
CA SER A 230 7.41 11.45 -6.39
C SER A 230 7.34 10.09 -7.07
N LEU A 231 6.82 9.09 -6.35
CA LEU A 231 6.61 7.73 -6.87
C LEU A 231 5.58 7.77 -8.00
N PRO A 232 5.89 7.35 -9.23
CA PRO A 232 4.86 7.24 -10.27
C PRO A 232 3.83 6.15 -9.93
N THR A 233 2.59 6.31 -10.40
CA THR A 233 1.56 5.27 -10.24
C THR A 233 1.99 3.99 -10.91
N GLY A 234 1.80 2.85 -10.23
CA GLY A 234 2.19 1.53 -10.75
C GLY A 234 3.69 1.39 -11.04
N GLY A 235 4.53 2.25 -10.46
CA GLY A 235 5.98 2.16 -10.60
C GLY A 235 6.50 2.44 -12.00
N GLU A 236 5.81 3.27 -12.81
CA GLU A 236 6.30 3.64 -14.15
C GLU A 236 7.76 4.09 -14.08
N PHE A 237 8.66 3.28 -14.66
CA PHE A 237 9.97 3.76 -15.05
C PHE A 237 9.74 4.69 -16.24
N GLU A 238 9.59 6.00 -16.01
CA GLU A 238 9.92 6.95 -17.06
C GLU A 238 11.34 6.59 -17.48
N ASN A 239 11.49 6.00 -18.67
CA ASN A 239 12.76 5.94 -19.37
C ASN A 239 13.16 7.39 -19.66
N ARG A 240 13.71 8.07 -18.64
CA ARG A 240 14.48 9.30 -18.82
C ARG A 240 15.78 8.87 -19.45
N VAL A 241 15.71 8.59 -20.75
CA VAL A 241 16.85 8.76 -21.62
C VAL A 241 17.15 10.25 -21.58
N HIS A 242 18.00 10.65 -20.65
CA HIS A 242 18.75 11.88 -20.79
C HIS A 242 19.57 11.72 -22.07
N LYS A 243 19.04 12.25 -23.17
CA LYS A 243 19.83 12.59 -24.34
C LYS A 243 20.68 13.82 -24.04
#